data_AF-K6Z3N9-F1
#
_entry.id   AF-K6Z3N9-F1
#
_cell.length_a   1.000
_cell.length_b   1.000
_cell.length_c   1.000
_cell.angle_alpha   90.00
_cell.angle_beta   90.00
_cell.angle_gamma   90.00
#
_symmetry.space_group_name_H-M   'P 1'
#
loop_
_entity.id
_entity.type
_entity.pdbx_description
1 polymer ?
#
loop_
_entity_poly.entity_id
_entity_poly.type
_entity_poly.pdbx_seq_one_letter_code
_entity_poly.pdbx_strand_id
1 'polypeptide(L)' 'MLELDVIFMPFVEEGFNDLSEADKVIFESLLTCDDPDLYAWLMGHQACNNPDYKRLIDHILSRVKV' A
#
# COMPACT_ATOMS: atom_id res chain seq x y z
N MET A 1 -8.91 -9.66 0.64
CA MET A 1 -9.42 -9.99 -0.73
C MET A 1 -8.24 -10.50 -1.56
N LEU A 2 -8.34 -11.57 -2.37
CA LEU A 2 -7.16 -12.21 -3.03
C LEU A 2 -6.31 -11.25 -3.90
N GLU A 3 -6.92 -10.22 -4.47
CA GLU A 3 -6.23 -9.27 -5.35
C GLU A 3 -5.28 -8.34 -4.59
N LEU A 4 -5.61 -7.99 -3.34
CA LEU A 4 -4.73 -7.19 -2.48
C LEU A 4 -3.53 -8.00 -2.02
N ASP A 5 -3.76 -9.26 -1.68
CA ASP A 5 -2.70 -10.21 -1.31
C ASP A 5 -1.64 -10.33 -2.41
N VAL A 6 -2.04 -10.34 -3.69
CA VAL A 6 -1.10 -10.38 -4.84
C VAL A 6 -0.19 -9.16 -4.92
N ILE A 7 -0.65 -7.99 -4.43
CA ILE A 7 0.15 -6.76 -4.43
C ILE A 7 0.97 -6.65 -3.14
N PHE A 8 0.33 -6.88 -1.99
CA PHE A 8 0.96 -6.68 -0.70
C PHE A 8 1.96 -7.79 -0.34
N MET A 9 1.75 -9.07 -0.71
CA MET A 9 2.74 -10.13 -0.40
C MET A 9 4.14 -9.81 -0.95
N PRO A 10 4.32 -9.61 -2.27
CA PRO A 10 5.65 -9.33 -2.81
C PRO A 10 6.23 -8.03 -2.26
N PHE A 11 5.37 -7.03 -2.01
CA PHE A 11 5.80 -5.80 -1.36
C PHE A 11 6.28 -6.04 0.08
N VAL A 12 5.61 -6.85 0.88
CA VAL A 12 6.00 -7.15 2.26
C VAL A 12 7.28 -7.99 2.31
N GLU A 13 7.43 -8.92 1.38
CA GLU A 13 8.62 -9.77 1.31
C GLU A 13 9.88 -9.00 0.87
N GLU A 14 9.76 -8.12 -0.13
CA GLU A 14 10.92 -7.44 -0.72
C GLU A 14 11.02 -5.94 -0.39
N GLY A 15 9.89 -5.23 -0.34
CA GLY A 15 9.81 -3.78 -0.17
C GLY A 15 9.70 -3.30 1.27
N PHE A 16 9.02 -4.03 2.15
CA PHE A 16 8.76 -3.59 3.53
C PHE A 16 10.04 -3.50 4.37
N ASN A 17 11.04 -4.35 4.11
CA ASN A 17 12.33 -4.25 4.77
C ASN A 17 13.11 -2.97 4.38
N ASP A 18 12.86 -2.44 3.18
CA ASP A 18 13.48 -1.20 2.67
C ASP A 18 12.76 0.07 3.17
N LEU A 19 11.57 -0.08 3.75
CA LEU A 19 10.82 1.05 4.30
C LEU A 19 11.49 1.63 5.55
N SER A 20 11.44 2.97 5.64
CA SER A 20 11.81 3.70 6.85
C SER A 20 10.81 3.44 7.98
N GLU A 21 11.20 3.66 9.24
CA GLU A 21 10.31 3.46 10.39
C GLU A 21 8.99 4.25 10.27
N ALA A 22 9.06 5.48 9.73
CA ALA A 22 7.87 6.29 9.46
C ALA A 22 6.93 5.63 8.45
N ASP A 23 7.45 5.10 7.35
CA ASP A 23 6.65 4.43 6.31
C ASP A 23 6.06 3.12 6.82
N LYS A 24 6.74 2.40 7.71
CA LYS A 24 6.21 1.19 8.36
C LYS A 24 4.99 1.50 9.23
N VAL A 25 5.04 2.59 10.00
CA VAL A 25 3.88 3.04 10.82
C VAL A 25 2.71 3.45 9.92
N ILE A 26 3.00 4.15 8.82
CA ILE A 26 2.01 4.52 7.82
C ILE A 26 1.40 3.26 7.20
N PHE A 27 2.21 2.25 6.88
CA PHE A 27 1.78 0.97 6.33
C PHE A 27 0.89 0.17 7.29
N GLU A 28 1.26 0.07 8.57
CA GLU A 28 0.40 -0.54 9.59
C GLU A 28 -0.95 0.17 9.70
N SER A 29 -0.94 1.51 9.70
CA SER A 29 -2.18 2.30 9.73
C SER A 29 -3.00 2.11 8.45
N LEU A 30 -2.34 1.93 7.31
CA LEU A 30 -2.98 1.64 6.04
C LEU A 30 -3.67 0.26 6.09
N LEU A 31 -3.01 -0.76 6.62
CA LEU A 31 -3.56 -2.10 6.77
C LEU A 31 -4.74 -2.19 7.75
N THR A 32 -4.92 -1.20 8.63
CA THR A 32 -6.13 -1.09 9.47
C THR A 32 -7.35 -0.52 8.74
N CYS A 33 -7.21 -0.05 7.50
CA CYS A 33 -8.34 0.38 6.67
C CYS A 33 -9.06 -0.81 6.00
N ASP A 34 -10.29 -0.58 5.55
CA ASP A 34 -11.09 -1.57 4.85
C ASP A 34 -10.46 -2.01 3.51
N ASP A 35 -10.42 -3.33 3.25
CA ASP A 35 -9.99 -3.94 1.98
C ASP A 35 -10.53 -3.21 0.72
N PRO A 36 -11.86 -2.93 0.58
CA PRO A 36 -12.38 -2.26 -0.61
C PRO A 36 -11.83 -0.84 -0.82
N ASP A 37 -11.56 -0.08 0.24
CA ASP A 37 -10.95 1.25 0.14
C ASP A 37 -9.49 1.15 -0.29
N LEU A 38 -8.73 0.21 0.28
CA LEU A 38 -7.35 -0.05 -0.10
C LEU A 38 -7.23 -0.41 -1.58
N TYR A 39 -8.11 -1.29 -2.04
CA TYR A 39 -8.16 -1.68 -3.45
C TYR A 39 -8.50 -0.49 -4.36
N ALA A 40 -9.47 0.34 -3.96
CA ALA A 40 -9.82 1.54 -4.71
C ALA A 40 -8.67 2.55 -4.79
N TRP A 41 -7.85 2.70 -3.74
CA TRP A 41 -6.67 3.58 -3.77
C TRP A 41 -5.54 3.01 -4.62
N LEU A 42 -5.27 1.71 -4.51
CA LEU A 42 -4.25 1.01 -5.31
C LEU A 42 -4.58 1.05 -6.80
N MET A 43 -5.85 0.86 -7.18
CA MET A 43 -6.30 0.98 -8.56
C MET A 43 -6.40 2.42 -9.07
N GLY A 44 -6.20 3.42 -8.19
CA GLY A 44 -6.40 4.83 -8.53
C GLY A 44 -7.87 5.20 -8.80
N HIS A 45 -8.82 4.34 -8.41
CA HIS A 45 -10.25 4.60 -8.50
C HIS A 45 -10.72 5.63 -7.46
N GLN A 46 -10.05 5.72 -6.31
CA GLN A 46 -10.35 6.68 -5.25
C GLN A 46 -9.10 7.44 -4.83
N ALA A 47 -9.24 8.75 -4.64
CA ALA A 47 -8.16 9.59 -4.14
C ALA A 47 -8.04 9.43 -2.63
N CYS A 48 -6.88 8.96 -2.17
CA CYS A 48 -6.58 8.99 -0.74
C CYS A 48 -6.34 10.45 -0.29
N ASN A 49 -7.07 10.90 0.72
CA ASN A 49 -7.02 12.28 1.20
C ASN A 49 -5.75 12.55 2.06
N ASN A 50 -5.09 11.49 2.51
CA ASN A 50 -3.85 11.57 3.27
C ASN A 50 -2.63 11.51 2.32
N PRO A 51 -1.80 12.57 2.25
CA PRO A 51 -0.62 12.58 1.37
C PRO A 51 0.39 11.49 1.73
N ASP A 52 0.48 11.09 2.99
CA ASP A 52 1.39 10.03 3.45
C ASP A 52 0.97 8.66 2.91
N TYR A 53 -0.32 8.33 3.00
CA TYR A 53 -0.86 7.10 2.41
C TYR A 53 -0.71 7.10 0.90
N LYS A 54 -1.02 8.22 0.24
CA LYS A 54 -0.87 8.34 -1.22
C LYS A 54 0.58 8.06 -1.65
N ARG A 55 1.56 8.64 -0.94
CA ARG A 55 2.99 8.42 -1.22
C ARG A 55 3.39 6.97 -1.03
N LEU A 56 2.92 6.32 0.03
CA LEU A 56 3.23 4.92 0.32
C LEU A 56 2.61 3.97 -0.72
N ILE A 57 1.34 4.20 -1.08
CA ILE A 57 0.64 3.43 -2.12
C ILE A 57 1.37 3.55 -3.46
N ASP A 58 1.77 4.76 -3.86
CA ASP A 58 2.54 4.99 -5.09
C ASP A 58 3.89 4.26 -5.06
N HIS A 59 4.55 4.23 -3.89
CA HIS A 59 5.78 3.48 -3.68
C HIS A 59 5.58 1.97 -3.83
N ILE A 60 4.50 1.42 -3.24
CA ILE A 60 4.12 0.01 -3.35
C ILE A 60 3.87 -0.35 -4.82
N LEU A 61 3.05 0.43 -5.52
CA LEU A 61 2.74 0.22 -6.94
C LEU A 61 3.97 0.34 -7.84
N SER A 62 4.92 1.23 -7.51
CA SER A 62 6.17 1.34 -8.25
C SER A 62 7.07 0.11 -8.10
N ARG A 63 6.98 -0.61 -6.98
CA ARG A 63 7.74 -1.83 -6.72
C ARG A 63 7.06 -3.06 -7.31
N VAL A 64 5.75 -3.15 -7.16
CA VAL A 64 4.92 -4.22 -7.70
C VAL A 64 4.51 -3.87 -9.12
N LYS A 65 5.44 -4.05 -10.07
CA LYS A 65 5.06 -4.05 -11.49
C LYS A 65 4.32 -5.34 -11.80
N VAL A 66 3.01 -5.21 -12.03
CA VAL A 66 2.16 -6.23 -12.66
C VAL A 66 2.35 -6.19 -14.17
#